data_AF-A0A947EUC8-F1
#
_entry.id   AF-A0A947EUC8-F1
#
_cell.length_a   1.000
_cell.length_b   1.000
_cell.length_c   1.000
_cell.angle_alpha   90.00
_cell.angle_beta   90.00
_cell.angle_gamma   90.00
#
_symmetry.space_group_name_H-M   'P 1'
#
loop_
_entity.id
_entity.type
_entity.pdbx_description
1 polymer ?
#
loop_
_entity_poly.entity_id
_entity_poly.type
_entity_poly.pdbx_seq_one_letter_code
_entity_poly.pdbx_strand_id
1 'polypeptide(L)' 'MDQGLSLKRRLLFTGIVTLLVWAHLLWDYLHEGVPTHYLLHSKDMPGISNWWGGITLPLPTCLLL' A
#
# COMPACT_ATOMS: atom_id res chain seq x y z
N MET A 1 4.76 -1.22 -30.70
CA MET A 1 3.58 -1.86 -30.05
C MET A 1 3.32 -1.01 -28.82
N ASP A 2 2.79 0.18 -29.03
CA ASP A 2 2.87 1.27 -28.04
C ASP A 2 1.48 1.56 -27.50
N GLN A 3 0.96 0.62 -26.72
CA GLN A 3 -0.30 0.73 -25.99
C GLN A 3 -0.01 1.25 -24.57
N GLY A 4 0.64 2.41 -24.46
CA GLY A 4 0.89 3.06 -23.18
C GLY A 4 -0.41 3.61 -22.58
N LEU A 5 -0.72 3.25 -21.33
CA LEU A 5 -1.88 3.79 -20.62
C LEU A 5 -1.74 5.32 -20.49
N SER A 6 -2.72 6.10 -20.96
CA SER A 6 -2.69 7.57 -20.85
C SER A 6 -2.48 8.04 -19.39
N LEU A 7 -1.69 9.10 -19.18
CA LEU A 7 -1.37 9.66 -17.86
C LEU A 7 -2.61 9.85 -16.96
N LYS A 8 -3.74 10.29 -17.54
CA LYS A 8 -5.01 10.47 -16.81
C LYS A 8 -5.52 9.15 -16.22
N ARG A 9 -5.40 8.05 -16.96
CA ARG A 9 -5.82 6.72 -16.52
C ARG A 9 -4.85 6.15 -15.48
N ARG A 10 -3.55 6.34 -15.66
CA ARG A 10 -2.53 5.97 -14.66
C ARG A 10 -2.82 6.65 -13.32
N LEU A 11 -3.02 7.96 -13.34
CA LEU A 11 -3.35 8.73 -12.14
C LEU A 11 -4.68 8.29 -11.50
N LEU A 12 -5.71 7.98 -12.31
CA LEU A 12 -6.98 7.47 -11.80
C LEU A 12 -6.80 6.13 -11.05
N PHE A 13 -6.11 5.16 -11.68
CA PHE A 13 -5.89 3.86 -11.05
C PHE A 13 -5.02 3.96 -9.80
N THR A 14 -3.91 4.72 -9.87
CA THR A 14 -3.05 4.96 -8.70
C THR A 14 -3.82 5.62 -7.57
N GLY A 15 -4.68 6.61 -7.87
CA GLY A 15 -5.52 7.27 -6.88
C GLY A 15 -6.52 6.32 -6.22
N ILE A 16 -7.22 5.48 -7.00
CA ILE A 16 -8.15 4.48 -6.49
C ILE A 16 -7.44 3.47 -5.59
N VAL A 17 -6.31 2.92 -6.04
CA VAL A 17 -5.51 1.97 -5.24
C VAL A 17 -5.04 2.62 -3.94
N THR A 18 -4.57 3.86 -4.00
CA THR A 18 -4.15 4.61 -2.81
C THR A 18 -5.30 4.75 -1.80
N LEU A 19 -6.49 5.17 -2.27
CA LEU A 19 -7.66 5.30 -1.40
C LEU A 19 -8.07 3.99 -0.76
N LEU A 20 -8.07 2.88 -1.50
CA LEU A 20 -8.40 1.56 -0.98
C LEU A 20 -7.42 1.11 0.11
N VAL A 21 -6.11 1.32 -0.10
CA VAL A 21 -5.09 0.95 0.89
C VAL A 21 -5.25 1.78 2.17
N TRP A 22 -5.45 3.09 2.05
CA TRP A 22 -5.66 3.95 3.21
C TRP A 22 -6.96 3.65 3.94
N ALA A 23 -8.04 3.32 3.23
CA ALA A 23 -9.30 2.89 3.83
C ALA A 23 -9.12 1.58 4.64
N HIS A 24 -8.36 0.62 4.10
CA HIS A 24 -8.04 -0.62 4.80
C HIS A 24 -7.20 -0.37 6.06
N LEU A 25 -6.14 0.44 5.96
CA LEU A 25 -5.30 0.77 7.12
C LEU A 25 -6.08 1.52 8.20
N LEU A 26 -7.00 2.41 7.80
CA LEU A 26 -7.88 3.10 8.73
C LEU A 26 -8.84 2.13 9.41
N TRP A 27 -9.38 1.17 8.68
CA TRP A 27 -10.22 0.11 9.25
C TRP A 27 -9.46 -0.71 10.29
N ASP A 28 -8.26 -1.18 9.95
CA ASP A 28 -7.37 -1.91 10.85
C ASP A 28 -7.08 -1.09 12.12
N TYR A 29 -6.76 0.20 11.96
CA TYR A 29 -6.50 1.11 13.07
C TYR A 29 -7.69 1.25 14.03
N LEU A 30 -8.93 1.28 13.50
CA LEU A 30 -10.13 1.50 14.30
C LEU A 30 -10.66 0.23 14.99
N HIS A 31 -10.38 -0.96 14.47
CA HIS A 31 -10.97 -2.21 14.98
C HIS A 31 -9.97 -3.07 15.77
N GLU A 32 -8.80 -3.35 15.21
CA GLU A 32 -7.87 -4.36 15.73
C GLU A 32 -6.46 -3.81 16.03
N GLY A 33 -6.20 -2.56 15.63
CA GLY A 33 -4.87 -1.96 15.61
C GLY A 33 -4.09 -2.38 14.36
N VAL A 34 -3.21 -1.51 13.86
CA VAL A 34 -2.47 -1.79 12.63
C VAL A 34 -1.44 -2.92 12.87
N PRO A 35 -1.52 -4.05 12.14
CA PRO A 35 -0.64 -5.20 12.36
C PRO A 35 0.84 -4.84 12.23
N THR A 36 1.68 -5.49 13.03
CA THR A 36 3.13 -5.42 12.89
C THR A 36 3.66 -6.80 12.56
N HIS A 37 4.32 -6.92 11.42
CA HIS A 37 4.93 -8.15 10.94
C HIS A 37 6.39 -8.21 11.40
N TYR A 38 6.72 -9.23 12.17
CA TYR A 38 8.08 -9.48 12.60
C TYR A 38 8.83 -10.30 11.56
N LEU A 39 10.11 -9.98 11.33
CA LEU A 39 10.96 -10.80 10.48
C LEU A 39 11.01 -12.23 11.01
N LEU A 40 10.87 -13.21 10.11
CA LEU A 40 10.83 -14.64 10.44
C LEU A 40 9.77 -15.01 11.50
N HIS A 41 8.73 -14.18 11.65
CA HIS A 41 7.69 -14.33 12.68
C HIS A 41 8.24 -14.38 14.12
N SER A 42 9.47 -13.88 14.33
CA SER A 42 10.12 -13.88 15.64
C SER A 42 9.99 -12.51 16.29
N LYS A 43 9.38 -12.46 17.48
CA LYS A 43 9.18 -11.22 18.25
C LYS A 43 10.48 -10.56 18.70
N ASP A 44 11.59 -11.29 18.66
CA ASP A 44 12.93 -10.77 19.02
C ASP A 44 13.58 -9.97 17.87
N MET A 45 12.98 -10.00 16.67
CA MET A 45 13.46 -9.29 15.49
C MET A 45 12.73 -7.96 15.30
N PRO A 46 13.26 -7.00 14.52
CA PRO A 46 12.55 -5.76 14.24
C PRO A 46 11.20 -6.04 13.55
N GLY A 47 10.15 -5.44 14.08
CA GLY A 47 8.81 -5.47 13.52
C GLY A 47 8.61 -4.39 12.47
N ILE A 48 8.01 -4.75 11.34
CA ILE A 48 7.62 -3.85 10.26
C ILE A 48 6.11 -3.66 10.35
N SER A 49 5.68 -2.43 10.62
CA SER A 49 4.25 -2.11 10.70
C SER A 49 3.61 -2.08 9.30
N ASN A 50 2.36 -2.54 9.22
CA ASN A 50 1.56 -2.49 8.00
C ASN A 50 1.31 -1.06 7.49
N TRP A 51 1.56 -0.02 8.31
CA TRP A 51 1.55 1.39 7.90
C TRP A 51 2.41 1.68 6.66
N TRP A 52 3.52 0.96 6.50
CA TRP A 52 4.37 1.09 5.31
C TRP A 52 3.63 0.79 4.00
N GLY A 53 2.62 -0.09 4.05
CA GLY A 53 1.77 -0.44 2.91
C GLY A 53 1.09 0.77 2.25
N GLY A 54 0.76 1.80 3.04
CA GLY A 54 0.15 3.05 2.55
C GLY A 54 1.05 3.84 1.60
N ILE A 55 2.35 3.58 1.61
CA ILE A 55 3.36 4.25 0.77
C ILE A 55 3.95 3.27 -0.25
N THR A 56 4.21 2.02 0.15
CA THR A 56 4.83 1.01 -0.73
C THR A 56 3.92 0.49 -1.83
N LEU A 57 2.60 0.62 -1.73
CA LEU A 57 1.68 0.25 -2.82
C LEU A 57 1.48 1.37 -3.87
N PRO A 58 1.26 2.64 -3.49
CA PRO A 58 1.10 3.73 -4.45
C PRO A 58 2.36 4.02 -5.28
N LEU A 59 3.55 3.93 -4.68
CA LEU A 59 4.81 4.29 -5.33
C LEU A 59 5.13 3.45 -6.58
N PRO A 60 5.21 2.10 -6.51
CA PRO A 60 5.45 1.28 -7.69
C PRO A 60 4.28 1.32 -8.66
N THR A 61 3.03 1.49 -8.18
CA THR A 61 1.88 1.68 -9.08
C THR A 61 2.05 2.93 -9.93
N CYS A 62 2.54 4.03 -9.37
CA CYS A 62 2.83 5.26 -10.12
C CYS A 62 4.02 5.13 -11.08
N LEU A 63 5.02 4.32 -10.72
CA LEU A 63 6.28 4.16 -11.47
C LEU A 63 6.18 3.13 -12.60
N LEU A 64 5.37 2.08 -12.43
CA LEU A 64 5.27 0.94 -13.35
C LEU A 64 4.06 0.99 -14.31
N LEU A 65 2.95 1.68 -13.96
CA LEU A 65 1.81 1.84 -14.88
C LEU A 65 2.07 2.90 -15.92
#